data_AF-A0A9D6IQ60-F1
#
_entry.id   AF-A0A9D6IQ60-F1
#
_cell.length_a   1.000
_cell.length_b   1.000
_cell.length_c   1.000
_cell.angle_alpha   90.00
_cell.angle_beta   90.00
_cell.angle_gamma   90.00
#
_symmetry.space_group_name_H-M   'P 1'
#
loop_
_entity.id
_entity.type
_entity.pdbx_description
1 polymer ?
#
loop_
_entity_poly.entity_id
_entity_poly.type
_entity_poly.pdbx_seq_one_letter_code
_entity_poly.pdbx_strand_id
1 'polypeptide(L)'
;MKRVTLLVSALLVSSIIASDAKGAASVVRLSEAAGKRTSVFAVLLQCQAAPDIACGGGLKPVLLDLERDPAIEQAWVNKSGTALLIIGSGSSTSASRALAVRSEIGKAREVKELTGDALGKVIDEFRSGSGWYRGQDLDELSRQAASEVATRLVRRTTEKVSLSAAKAEQLEAALSNALQTSFVNDPRADPTADLLTTGSARLDGAALAAFKQAVARGIYPETGEE
;
A
#
# COMPACT_ATOMS: atom_id res chain seq x y z
N MET A 1 50.49 42.63 -47.11
CA MET A 1 49.08 42.31 -46.77
C MET A 1 49.08 41.26 -45.67
N LYS A 2 48.88 41.66 -44.40
CA LYS A 2 48.78 40.76 -43.25
C LYS A 2 47.32 40.78 -42.79
N ARG A 3 46.63 39.64 -42.85
CA ARG A 3 45.29 39.47 -42.27
C ARG A 3 45.42 38.81 -40.90
N VAL A 4 44.91 39.54 -39.91
CA VAL A 4 44.65 39.12 -38.53
C VAL A 4 43.33 38.36 -38.53
N THR A 5 43.26 37.23 -37.82
CA THR A 5 41.99 36.66 -37.38
C THR A 5 42.14 36.18 -35.94
N LEU A 6 41.47 36.88 -35.01
CA LEU A 6 41.30 36.51 -33.61
C LEU A 6 40.45 35.23 -33.50
N LEU A 7 40.86 34.29 -32.65
CA LEU A 7 39.98 33.26 -32.11
C LEU A 7 39.21 33.84 -30.91
N VAL A 8 37.88 33.79 -30.96
CA VAL A 8 36.99 34.06 -29.82
C VAL A 8 36.55 32.71 -29.25
N SER A 9 36.98 32.42 -28.02
CA SER A 9 36.55 31.25 -27.26
C SER A 9 35.19 31.52 -26.62
N ALA A 10 34.16 30.76 -27.01
CA ALA A 10 32.86 30.77 -26.34
C ALA A 10 32.82 29.66 -25.28
N LEU A 11 32.81 30.05 -24.01
CA LEU A 11 32.51 29.19 -22.87
C LEU A 11 30.98 29.13 -22.69
N LEU A 12 30.38 27.97 -23.00
CA LEU A 12 29.00 27.66 -22.64
C LEU A 12 28.97 27.06 -21.24
N VAL A 13 28.42 27.82 -20.29
CA VAL A 13 28.07 27.35 -18.95
C VAL A 13 26.70 26.68 -19.06
N SER A 14 26.65 25.35 -19.05
CA SER A 14 25.39 24.60 -18.96
C SER A 14 24.96 24.50 -17.49
N SER A 15 23.94 25.26 -17.11
CA SER A 15 23.24 25.12 -15.84
C SER A 15 22.49 23.79 -15.81
N ILE A 16 22.84 22.90 -14.88
CA ILE A 16 22.08 21.68 -14.60
C ILE A 16 20.91 22.07 -13.70
N ILE A 17 19.70 22.07 -14.25
CA ILE A 17 18.45 22.12 -13.48
C ILE A 17 18.20 20.71 -12.96
N ALA A 18 18.40 20.48 -11.66
CA ALA A 18 17.87 19.30 -10.98
C ALA A 18 16.36 19.51 -10.81
N SER A 19 15.56 18.75 -11.56
CA SER A 19 14.11 18.70 -11.37
C SER A 19 13.79 17.57 -10.38
N ASP A 20 13.25 17.94 -9.22
CA ASP A 20 12.63 17.02 -8.26
C ASP A 20 11.47 16.28 -8.93
N ALA A 21 11.62 14.95 -9.10
CA ALA A 21 10.54 14.06 -9.49
C ALA A 21 10.00 13.34 -8.25
N LYS A 22 8.95 13.90 -7.66
CA LYS A 22 8.08 13.18 -6.72
C LYS A 22 7.30 12.11 -7.48
N GLY A 23 7.49 10.85 -7.09
CA GLY A 23 6.52 9.76 -7.28
C GLY A 23 6.22 9.32 -8.71
N ALA A 24 7.20 8.80 -9.43
CA ALA A 24 6.91 8.01 -10.63
C ALA A 24 6.59 6.57 -10.20
N ALA A 25 5.34 6.13 -10.46
CA ALA A 25 5.01 4.71 -10.49
C ALA A 25 5.99 4.02 -11.45
N SER A 26 6.78 3.07 -10.93
CA SER A 26 7.74 2.34 -11.74
C SER A 26 6.98 1.42 -12.68
N VAL A 27 6.96 1.73 -13.98
CA VAL A 27 6.31 0.89 -14.99
C VAL A 27 7.13 -0.40 -15.14
N VAL A 28 6.71 -1.46 -14.45
CA VAL A 28 7.34 -2.77 -14.56
C VAL A 28 6.98 -3.40 -15.89
N ARG A 29 7.94 -3.46 -16.80
CA ARG A 29 7.79 -4.25 -18.03
C ARG A 29 8.17 -5.71 -17.73
N LEU A 30 7.18 -6.59 -17.66
CA LEU A 30 7.41 -8.04 -17.70
C LEU A 30 8.04 -8.41 -19.04
N SER A 31 9.28 -8.90 -19.02
CA SER A 31 9.88 -9.52 -20.21
C SER A 31 9.21 -10.87 -20.51
N GLU A 32 9.31 -11.34 -21.74
CA GLU A 32 8.78 -12.66 -22.14
C GLU A 32 9.40 -13.81 -21.33
N ALA A 33 10.69 -13.69 -20.98
CA ALA A 33 11.38 -14.60 -20.07
C ALA A 33 10.87 -14.53 -18.62
N ALA A 34 10.35 -13.38 -18.18
CA ALA A 34 9.64 -13.28 -16.91
C ALA A 34 8.27 -14.00 -16.99
N GLY A 35 7.60 -13.98 -18.15
CA GLY A 35 6.31 -14.67 -18.36
C GLY A 35 6.35 -16.16 -18.02
N LYS A 36 7.39 -16.90 -18.44
CA LYS A 36 7.56 -18.33 -18.10
C LYS A 36 7.94 -18.58 -16.63
N ARG A 37 8.44 -17.56 -15.94
CA ARG A 37 8.82 -17.59 -14.52
C ARG A 37 7.75 -17.00 -13.61
N THR A 38 6.62 -16.59 -14.17
CA THR A 38 5.54 -15.95 -13.42
C THR A 38 4.53 -16.99 -12.95
N SER A 39 4.16 -16.92 -11.68
CA SER A 39 2.96 -17.59 -11.14
C SER A 39 2.06 -16.54 -10.51
N VAL A 40 0.74 -16.70 -10.65
CA VAL A 40 -0.23 -15.82 -10.01
C VAL A 40 -1.11 -16.66 -9.09
N PHE A 41 -1.40 -16.14 -7.91
CA PHE A 41 -2.22 -16.79 -6.90
C PHE A 41 -3.40 -15.89 -6.53
N ALA A 42 -4.61 -16.43 -6.55
CA ALA A 42 -5.75 -15.85 -5.87
C ALA A 42 -5.57 -16.04 -4.36
N VAL A 43 -5.78 -14.94 -3.63
CA VAL A 43 -5.53 -14.80 -2.20
C VAL A 43 -6.58 -13.87 -1.58
N LEU A 44 -6.75 -13.93 -0.26
CA LEU A 44 -7.64 -13.03 0.50
C LEU A 44 -6.81 -12.23 1.49
N LEU A 45 -6.11 -11.20 1.00
CA LEU A 45 -5.16 -10.38 1.77
C LEU A 45 -5.66 -8.95 2.01
N GLN A 46 -6.97 -8.74 1.86
CA GLN A 46 -7.63 -7.46 2.10
C GLN A 46 -7.46 -7.01 3.56
N CYS A 47 -7.41 -5.69 3.76
CA CYS A 47 -7.40 -5.07 5.07
C CYS A 47 -8.82 -5.10 5.64
N GLN A 48 -9.02 -5.72 6.80
CA GLN A 48 -10.36 -5.75 7.40
C GLN A 48 -10.86 -4.34 7.76
N ALA A 49 -9.95 -3.41 8.10
CA ALA A 49 -10.29 -2.03 8.42
C ALA A 49 -10.55 -1.16 7.16
N ALA A 50 -10.06 -1.61 6.00
CA ALA A 50 -10.15 -0.94 4.70
C ALA A 50 -10.34 -2.01 3.59
N PRO A 51 -11.56 -2.58 3.46
CA PRO A 51 -11.77 -3.83 2.70
C PRO A 51 -11.43 -3.78 1.22
N ASP A 52 -11.36 -2.59 0.63
CA ASP A 52 -11.09 -2.38 -0.79
C ASP A 52 -9.59 -2.40 -1.13
N ILE A 53 -8.71 -2.50 -0.12
CA ILE A 53 -7.26 -2.52 -0.29
C ILE A 53 -6.57 -3.64 0.47
N ALA A 54 -5.37 -4.02 0.04
CA ALA A 54 -4.53 -5.00 0.71
C ALA A 54 -4.05 -4.50 2.08
N CYS A 55 -3.93 -5.41 3.04
CA CYS A 55 -3.47 -5.08 4.39
C CYS A 55 -1.94 -4.85 4.43
N GLY A 56 -1.50 -3.62 4.19
CA GLY A 56 -0.07 -3.27 4.10
C GLY A 56 0.76 -3.78 5.28
N GLY A 57 0.35 -3.48 6.52
CA GLY A 57 1.08 -3.89 7.72
C GLY A 57 1.23 -5.41 7.86
N GLY A 58 0.16 -6.17 7.61
CA GLY A 58 0.21 -7.63 7.72
C GLY A 58 0.92 -8.30 6.57
N LEU A 59 0.91 -7.67 5.39
CA LEU A 59 1.41 -8.25 4.14
C LEU A 59 2.86 -7.89 3.83
N LYS A 60 3.35 -6.75 4.35
CA LYS A 60 4.75 -6.32 4.18
C LYS A 60 5.77 -7.39 4.60
N PRO A 61 5.74 -7.95 5.81
CA PRO A 61 6.68 -9.01 6.18
C PRO A 61 6.56 -10.23 5.26
N VAL A 62 5.33 -10.61 4.88
CA VAL A 62 5.09 -11.74 3.97
C VAL A 62 5.72 -11.53 2.60
N LEU A 63 5.56 -10.36 1.95
CA LEU A 63 6.19 -10.11 0.66
C LEU A 63 7.72 -10.06 0.77
N LEU A 64 8.25 -9.48 1.85
CA LEU A 64 9.69 -9.45 2.08
C LEU A 64 10.28 -10.84 2.34
N ASP A 65 9.55 -11.71 3.05
CA ASP A 65 9.97 -13.09 3.34
C ASP A 65 9.88 -13.95 2.07
N LEU A 66 8.85 -13.77 1.24
CA LEU A 66 8.77 -14.39 -0.08
C LEU A 66 9.97 -14.00 -0.96
N GLU A 67 10.37 -12.73 -0.97
CA GLU A 67 11.52 -12.28 -1.76
C GLU A 67 12.89 -12.72 -1.19
N ARG A 68 12.93 -13.30 0.01
CA ARG A 68 14.11 -13.97 0.56
C ARG A 68 14.19 -15.45 0.16
N ASP A 69 13.08 -16.05 -0.29
CA ASP A 69 13.08 -17.43 -0.76
C ASP A 69 13.89 -17.56 -2.07
N PRO A 70 14.82 -18.52 -2.19
CA PRO A 70 15.68 -18.65 -3.37
C PRO A 70 14.92 -18.96 -4.68
N ALA A 71 13.66 -19.42 -4.60
CA ALA A 71 12.81 -19.65 -5.76
C ALA A 71 12.13 -18.37 -6.28
N ILE A 72 12.17 -17.25 -5.53
CA ILE A 72 11.42 -16.04 -5.83
C ILE A 72 12.38 -14.86 -6.04
N GLU A 73 12.22 -14.16 -7.15
CA GLU A 73 12.93 -12.91 -7.46
C GLU A 73 12.12 -11.70 -6.99
N GLN A 74 10.80 -11.72 -7.19
CA GLN A 74 9.91 -10.60 -6.85
C GLN A 74 8.54 -11.13 -6.42
N ALA A 75 7.93 -10.45 -5.44
CA ALA A 75 6.57 -10.71 -5.00
C ALA A 75 5.75 -9.42 -5.04
N TRP A 76 4.60 -9.48 -5.71
CA TRP A 76 3.73 -8.34 -5.95
C TRP A 76 2.31 -8.66 -5.49
N VAL A 77 1.64 -7.70 -4.89
CA VAL A 77 0.20 -7.79 -4.61
C VAL A 77 -0.54 -6.70 -5.38
N ASN A 78 -1.74 -7.00 -5.86
CA ASN A 78 -2.61 -5.96 -6.41
C ASN A 78 -3.22 -5.09 -5.31
N LYS A 79 -3.72 -3.90 -5.67
CA LYS A 79 -4.27 -2.92 -4.73
C LYS A 79 -5.30 -3.53 -3.79
N SER A 80 -6.23 -4.34 -4.31
CA SER A 80 -7.32 -4.94 -3.54
C SER A 80 -6.88 -6.12 -2.68
N GLY A 81 -5.64 -6.62 -2.77
CA GLY A 81 -5.19 -7.77 -1.99
C GLY A 81 -5.83 -9.09 -2.40
N THR A 82 -6.31 -9.21 -3.63
CA THR A 82 -6.99 -10.40 -4.17
C THR A 82 -6.10 -11.25 -5.08
N ALA A 83 -4.95 -10.70 -5.51
CA ALA A 83 -3.99 -11.40 -6.35
C ALA A 83 -2.56 -11.17 -5.88
N LEU A 84 -1.79 -12.25 -5.84
CA LEU A 84 -0.35 -12.26 -5.61
C LEU A 84 0.35 -12.74 -6.88
N LEU A 85 1.24 -11.92 -7.42
CA LEU A 85 2.07 -12.26 -8.57
C LEU A 85 3.51 -12.51 -8.10
N ILE A 86 4.03 -13.68 -8.46
CA ILE A 86 5.39 -14.11 -8.13
C ILE A 86 6.20 -14.22 -9.40
N ILE A 87 7.31 -13.49 -9.45
CA ILE A 87 8.34 -13.70 -10.47
C ILE A 87 9.40 -14.59 -9.85
N GLY A 88 9.59 -15.78 -10.38
CA GLY A 88 10.56 -16.73 -9.87
C GLY A 88 11.98 -16.48 -10.34
N SER A 89 12.96 -16.97 -9.58
CA SER A 89 14.37 -16.96 -9.97
C SER A 89 14.62 -17.82 -11.24
N GLY A 90 15.78 -17.67 -11.86
CA GLY A 90 16.10 -18.31 -13.15
C GLY A 90 16.01 -19.86 -13.16
N SER A 91 16.20 -20.50 -12.00
CA SER A 91 16.08 -21.95 -11.81
C SER A 91 14.76 -22.40 -11.18
N SER A 92 13.86 -21.46 -10.86
CA SER A 92 12.60 -21.76 -10.18
C SER A 92 11.61 -22.52 -11.06
N THR A 93 10.81 -23.38 -10.44
CA THR A 93 9.68 -24.06 -11.08
C THR A 93 8.35 -23.50 -10.54
N SER A 94 7.24 -23.75 -11.23
CA SER A 94 5.91 -23.41 -10.67
C SER A 94 5.70 -24.07 -9.30
N ALA A 95 6.12 -25.33 -9.16
CA ALA A 95 5.98 -26.07 -7.91
C ALA A 95 6.78 -25.46 -6.76
N SER A 96 8.03 -25.04 -6.99
CA SER A 96 8.84 -24.39 -5.95
C SER A 96 8.26 -23.03 -5.54
N ARG A 97 7.77 -22.24 -6.50
CA ARG A 97 7.08 -20.97 -6.19
C ARG A 97 5.80 -21.19 -5.40
N ALA A 98 4.97 -22.14 -5.81
CA ALA A 98 3.73 -22.47 -5.10
C ALA A 98 4.00 -22.97 -3.67
N LEU A 99 5.07 -23.72 -3.46
CA LEU A 99 5.50 -24.17 -2.13
C LEU A 99 5.89 -22.98 -1.24
N ALA A 100 6.71 -22.05 -1.74
CA ALA A 100 7.11 -20.85 -1.01
C ALA A 100 5.89 -20.00 -0.62
N VAL A 101 4.98 -19.74 -1.57
CA VAL A 101 3.74 -18.99 -1.29
C VAL A 101 2.89 -19.67 -0.22
N ARG A 102 2.73 -20.99 -0.28
CA ARG A 102 1.96 -21.74 0.74
C ARG A 102 2.65 -21.77 2.10
N SER A 103 3.99 -21.76 2.15
CA SER A 103 4.74 -21.68 3.40
C SER A 103 4.43 -20.38 4.14
N GLU A 104 4.46 -19.26 3.42
CA GLU A 104 4.33 -17.92 4.01
C GLU A 104 2.88 -17.52 4.27
N ILE A 105 1.96 -17.87 3.36
CA ILE A 105 0.56 -17.43 3.41
C ILE A 105 -0.40 -18.58 3.81
N GLY A 106 -0.11 -19.78 3.31
CA GLY A 106 -1.06 -20.90 3.26
C GLY A 106 -1.39 -21.57 4.58
N LYS A 107 -0.70 -21.23 5.69
CA LYS A 107 -1.06 -21.77 7.02
C LYS A 107 -2.27 -21.09 7.66
N ALA A 108 -2.66 -19.92 7.17
CA ALA A 108 -3.75 -19.12 7.75
C ALA A 108 -4.82 -18.67 6.73
N ARG A 109 -4.59 -18.85 5.43
CA ARG A 109 -5.44 -18.30 4.37
C ARG A 109 -5.50 -19.21 3.14
N GLU A 110 -6.60 -19.11 2.39
CA GLU A 110 -6.77 -19.81 1.12
C GLU A 110 -5.83 -19.22 0.06
N VAL A 111 -5.12 -20.10 -0.66
CA VAL A 111 -4.21 -19.75 -1.75
C VAL A 111 -4.46 -20.68 -2.92
N LYS A 112 -4.85 -20.13 -4.06
CA LYS A 112 -5.11 -20.88 -5.29
C LYS A 112 -4.29 -20.33 -6.45
N GLU A 113 -3.43 -21.15 -7.05
CA GLU A 113 -2.70 -20.77 -8.27
C GLU A 113 -3.69 -20.61 -9.44
N LEU A 114 -3.60 -19.49 -10.16
CA LEU A 114 -4.42 -19.18 -11.32
C LEU A 114 -3.81 -19.79 -12.58
N THR A 115 -4.68 -20.25 -13.49
CA THR A 115 -4.32 -20.82 -14.78
C THR A 115 -5.30 -20.34 -15.86
N GLY A 116 -4.97 -20.57 -17.14
CA GLY A 116 -5.83 -20.23 -18.28
C GLY A 116 -6.19 -18.74 -18.35
N ASP A 117 -7.43 -18.43 -18.70
CA ASP A 117 -7.92 -17.06 -18.90
C ASP A 117 -7.81 -16.18 -17.64
N ALA A 118 -7.99 -16.77 -16.46
CA ALA A 118 -7.87 -16.05 -15.19
C ALA A 118 -6.44 -15.55 -14.96
N LEU A 119 -5.44 -16.38 -15.30
CA LEU A 119 -4.04 -15.97 -15.27
C LEU A 119 -3.78 -14.86 -16.30
N GLY A 120 -4.27 -15.02 -17.54
CA GLY A 120 -4.09 -14.05 -18.62
C GLY A 120 -4.56 -12.65 -18.23
N LYS A 121 -5.76 -12.53 -17.66
CA LYS A 121 -6.33 -11.25 -17.22
C LYS A 121 -5.46 -10.54 -16.19
N VAL A 122 -5.02 -11.26 -15.15
CA VAL A 122 -4.21 -10.66 -14.09
C VAL A 122 -2.83 -10.24 -14.61
N ILE A 123 -2.24 -10.99 -15.54
CA ILE A 123 -0.99 -10.60 -16.19
C ILE A 123 -1.16 -9.32 -17.02
N ASP A 124 -2.28 -9.17 -17.73
CA ASP A 124 -2.56 -7.96 -18.51
C ASP A 124 -2.81 -6.75 -17.60
N GLU A 125 -3.52 -6.94 -16.48
CA GLU A 125 -3.65 -5.93 -15.43
C GLU A 125 -2.28 -5.51 -14.88
N PHE A 126 -1.39 -6.47 -14.58
CA PHE A 126 -0.03 -6.17 -14.13
C PHE A 126 0.75 -5.35 -15.16
N ARG A 127 0.67 -5.72 -16.45
CA ARG A 127 1.35 -5.01 -17.54
C ARG A 127 0.83 -3.58 -17.74
N SER A 128 -0.39 -3.27 -17.33
CA SER A 128 -0.92 -1.91 -17.36
C SER A 128 -0.14 -0.95 -16.43
N GLY A 129 0.61 -1.50 -15.47
CA GLY A 129 1.60 -0.78 -14.67
C GLY A 129 1.06 0.00 -13.48
N SER A 130 -0.23 -0.10 -13.16
CA SER A 130 -0.85 0.59 -12.01
C SER A 130 -1.54 -0.39 -11.06
N GLY A 131 -1.58 -0.06 -9.77
CA GLY A 131 -2.30 -0.85 -8.77
C GLY A 131 -1.60 -2.12 -8.30
N TRP A 132 -0.28 -2.21 -8.43
CA TRP A 132 0.54 -3.31 -7.92
C TRP A 132 1.65 -2.80 -7.01
N TYR A 133 1.90 -3.53 -5.92
CA TYR A 133 2.77 -3.09 -4.83
C TYR A 133 3.73 -4.22 -4.45
N ARG A 134 5.01 -3.88 -4.23
CA ARG A 134 5.99 -4.78 -3.58
C ARG A 134 6.04 -4.53 -2.08
N GLY A 135 6.80 -5.36 -1.36
CA GLY A 135 6.99 -5.23 0.08
C GLY A 135 7.36 -3.81 0.54
N GLN A 136 8.24 -3.12 -0.18
CA GLN A 136 8.65 -1.75 0.15
C GLN A 136 7.57 -0.69 -0.10
N ASP A 137 6.62 -0.94 -0.99
CA ASP A 137 5.58 0.01 -1.38
C ASP A 137 4.29 -0.14 -0.54
N LEU A 138 4.21 -1.20 0.28
CA LEU A 138 3.01 -1.49 1.08
C LEU A 138 2.72 -0.48 2.20
N ASP A 139 3.70 0.33 2.59
CA ASP A 139 3.47 1.44 3.52
C ASP A 139 2.47 2.46 2.94
N GLU A 140 2.39 2.57 1.60
CA GLU A 140 1.39 3.39 0.93
C GLU A 140 -0.04 2.85 1.16
N LEU A 141 -0.23 1.54 1.06
CA LEU A 141 -1.53 0.93 1.36
C LEU A 141 -1.87 1.03 2.85
N SER A 142 -0.88 0.91 3.73
CA SER A 142 -1.08 1.17 5.17
C SER A 142 -1.54 2.61 5.44
N ARG A 143 -1.01 3.60 4.72
CA ARG A 143 -1.46 4.99 4.81
C ARG A 143 -2.89 5.17 4.32
N GLN A 144 -3.24 4.57 3.17
CA GLN A 144 -4.60 4.62 2.64
C GLN A 144 -5.60 4.00 3.64
N ALA A 145 -5.27 2.84 4.21
CA ALA A 145 -6.10 2.20 5.22
C ALA A 145 -6.29 3.09 6.47
N ALA A 146 -5.21 3.73 6.94
CA ALA A 146 -5.28 4.63 8.09
C ALA A 146 -6.17 5.84 7.82
N SER A 147 -6.10 6.40 6.60
CA SER A 147 -6.93 7.53 6.18
C SER A 147 -8.42 7.15 6.07
N GLU A 148 -8.74 5.98 5.51
CA GLU A 148 -10.13 5.48 5.45
C GLU A 148 -10.74 5.29 6.84
N VAL A 149 -9.99 4.68 7.75
CA VAL A 149 -10.43 4.49 9.15
C VAL A 149 -10.58 5.83 9.87
N ALA A 150 -9.66 6.77 9.68
CA ALA A 150 -9.75 8.10 10.26
C ALA A 150 -11.02 8.84 9.77
N THR A 151 -11.24 8.84 8.46
CA THR A 151 -12.43 9.43 7.82
C THR A 151 -13.71 8.85 8.43
N ARG A 152 -13.77 7.53 8.57
CA ARG A 152 -14.91 6.81 9.16
C ARG A 152 -15.17 7.25 10.61
N LEU A 153 -14.13 7.33 11.44
CA LEU A 153 -14.27 7.76 12.84
C LEU A 153 -14.72 9.21 12.95
N VAL A 154 -14.22 10.10 12.08
CA VAL A 154 -14.67 11.50 12.02
C VAL A 154 -16.14 11.56 11.58
N ARG A 155 -16.52 10.84 10.52
CA ARG A 155 -17.91 10.75 10.06
C ARG A 155 -18.85 10.34 11.19
N ARG A 156 -18.57 9.21 11.86
CA ARG A 156 -19.35 8.71 13.00
C ARG A 156 -19.45 9.71 14.15
N THR A 157 -18.39 10.50 14.38
CA THR A 157 -18.42 11.58 15.35
C THR A 157 -19.37 12.68 14.88
N THR A 158 -19.25 13.12 13.62
CA THR A 158 -20.05 14.21 13.07
C THR A 158 -21.53 13.89 12.88
N GLU A 159 -21.90 12.60 12.80
CA GLU A 159 -23.29 12.13 12.85
C GLU A 159 -23.99 12.47 14.18
N LYS A 160 -23.24 12.71 15.25
CA LYS A 160 -23.76 12.99 16.60
C LYS A 160 -23.57 14.44 17.04
N VAL A 161 -22.58 15.13 16.50
CA VAL A 161 -22.21 16.49 16.90
C VAL A 161 -21.59 17.23 15.74
N SER A 162 -21.94 18.50 15.54
CA SER A 162 -21.32 19.30 14.49
C SER A 162 -19.89 19.70 14.86
N LEU A 163 -18.95 19.45 13.95
CA LEU A 163 -17.59 19.98 13.98
C LEU A 163 -17.45 21.02 12.87
N SER A 164 -16.63 22.06 13.06
CA SER A 164 -16.23 22.91 11.94
C SER A 164 -15.38 22.11 10.95
N ALA A 165 -15.41 22.48 9.67
CA ALA A 165 -14.63 21.80 8.62
C ALA A 165 -13.14 21.72 9.00
N ALA A 166 -12.54 22.83 9.43
CA ALA A 166 -11.15 22.87 9.88
C ALA A 166 -10.86 21.93 11.07
N LYS A 167 -11.82 21.75 11.98
CA LYS A 167 -11.66 20.86 13.14
C LYS A 167 -11.76 19.40 12.73
N ALA A 168 -12.69 19.08 11.84
CA ALA A 168 -12.84 17.74 11.27
C ALA A 168 -11.57 17.32 10.51
N GLU A 169 -11.06 18.19 9.64
CA GLU A 169 -9.82 17.96 8.89
C GLU A 169 -8.59 17.76 9.81
N GLN A 170 -8.43 18.60 10.84
CA GLN A 170 -7.36 18.45 11.82
C GLN A 170 -7.46 17.16 12.64
N LEU A 171 -8.69 16.73 12.96
CA LEU A 171 -8.93 15.47 13.66
C LEU A 171 -8.60 14.29 12.75
N GLU A 172 -9.09 14.29 11.51
CA GLU A 172 -8.85 13.23 10.52
C GLU A 172 -7.35 13.04 10.28
N ALA A 173 -6.62 14.12 9.99
CA ALA A 173 -5.17 14.07 9.76
C ALA A 173 -4.41 13.51 10.98
N ALA A 174 -4.82 13.90 12.18
CA ALA A 174 -4.19 13.41 13.40
C ALA A 174 -4.46 11.92 13.66
N LEU A 175 -5.70 11.48 13.44
CA LEU A 175 -6.07 10.06 13.58
C LEU A 175 -5.36 9.21 12.52
N SER A 176 -5.30 9.68 11.28
CA SER A 176 -4.57 9.00 10.20
C SER A 176 -3.10 8.81 10.56
N ASN A 177 -2.45 9.82 11.13
CA ASN A 177 -1.04 9.71 11.57
C ASN A 177 -0.86 8.72 12.73
N ALA A 178 -1.77 8.73 13.70
CA ALA A 178 -1.75 7.78 14.81
C ALA A 178 -1.93 6.33 14.30
N LEU A 179 -2.93 6.11 13.45
CA LEU A 179 -3.23 4.82 12.84
C LEU A 179 -2.11 4.32 11.92
N GLN A 180 -1.48 5.19 11.13
CA GLN A 180 -0.35 4.81 10.28
C GLN A 180 0.79 4.23 11.12
N THR A 181 1.08 4.85 12.28
CA THR A 181 2.12 4.36 13.19
C THR A 181 1.80 2.94 13.67
N SER A 182 0.55 2.68 14.07
CA SER A 182 0.12 1.35 14.47
C SER A 182 0.15 0.36 13.30
N PHE A 183 -0.41 0.72 12.14
CA PHE A 183 -0.52 -0.17 10.97
C PHE A 183 0.83 -0.54 10.36
N VAL A 184 1.84 0.34 10.44
CA VAL A 184 3.18 0.05 9.93
C VAL A 184 4.00 -0.77 10.93
N ASN A 185 3.90 -0.48 12.23
CA ASN A 185 4.79 -1.08 13.24
C ASN A 185 4.25 -2.39 13.83
N ASP A 186 2.95 -2.45 14.11
CA ASP A 186 2.28 -3.65 14.59
C ASP A 186 0.81 -3.64 14.14
N PRO A 187 0.48 -4.20 12.96
CA PRO A 187 -0.89 -4.24 12.44
C PRO A 187 -1.87 -5.06 13.31
N ARG A 188 -1.38 -5.75 14.35
CA ARG A 188 -2.22 -6.47 15.32
C ARG A 188 -2.43 -5.70 16.61
N ALA A 189 -1.69 -4.61 16.83
CA ALA A 189 -1.89 -3.76 17.98
C ALA A 189 -3.27 -3.11 17.92
N ASP A 190 -3.96 -3.08 19.07
CA ASP A 190 -5.20 -2.34 19.21
C ASP A 190 -4.90 -0.83 19.23
N PRO A 191 -5.35 -0.05 18.23
CA PRO A 191 -5.05 1.39 18.17
C PRO A 191 -5.95 2.21 19.12
N THR A 192 -6.85 1.59 19.89
CA THR A 192 -7.86 2.29 20.70
C THR A 192 -7.25 3.32 21.64
N ALA A 193 -6.18 2.98 22.37
CA ALA A 193 -5.55 3.91 23.32
C ALA A 193 -4.97 5.15 22.61
N ASP A 194 -4.32 4.96 21.47
CA ASP A 194 -3.72 6.02 20.66
C ASP A 194 -4.79 6.91 20.03
N LEU A 195 -5.87 6.31 19.54
CA LEU A 195 -7.04 7.03 19.01
C LEU A 195 -7.67 7.91 20.08
N LEU A 196 -7.93 7.37 21.27
CA LEU A 196 -8.54 8.11 22.38
C LEU A 196 -7.64 9.24 22.88
N THR A 197 -6.33 9.00 22.96
CA THR A 197 -5.34 10.03 23.30
C THR A 197 -5.34 11.14 22.24
N THR A 198 -5.29 10.77 20.96
CA THR A 198 -5.26 11.71 19.82
C THR A 198 -6.51 12.57 19.75
N GLY A 199 -7.69 11.96 19.95
CA GLY A 199 -8.98 12.65 19.97
C GLY A 199 -9.14 13.56 21.18
N SER A 200 -8.77 13.12 22.38
CA SER A 200 -8.88 13.96 23.60
C SER A 200 -7.97 15.19 23.59
N ALA A 201 -6.84 15.15 22.87
CA ALA A 201 -5.99 16.32 22.67
C ALA A 201 -6.64 17.40 21.78
N ARG A 202 -7.75 17.09 21.09
CA ARG A 202 -8.38 17.97 20.10
C ARG A 202 -9.85 18.25 20.39
N LEU A 203 -10.54 17.34 21.08
CA LEU A 203 -11.98 17.42 21.32
C LEU A 203 -12.25 17.59 22.80
N ASP A 204 -13.32 18.30 23.12
CA ASP A 204 -13.83 18.50 24.47
C ASP A 204 -15.34 18.22 24.54
N GLY A 205 -15.89 18.23 25.76
CA GLY A 205 -17.33 18.15 26.03
C GLY A 205 -18.06 17.08 25.22
N ALA A 206 -19.12 17.50 24.53
CA ALA A 206 -19.96 16.63 23.72
C ALA A 206 -19.19 16.02 22.53
N ALA A 207 -18.22 16.73 21.96
CA ALA A 207 -17.44 16.24 20.84
C ALA A 207 -16.53 15.07 21.23
N LEU A 208 -15.87 15.17 22.38
CA LEU A 208 -15.06 14.06 22.91
C LEU A 208 -15.94 12.86 23.29
N ALA A 209 -17.13 13.09 23.85
CA ALA A 209 -18.06 12.01 24.17
C ALA A 209 -18.53 11.25 22.91
N ALA A 210 -18.92 11.99 21.85
CA ALA A 210 -19.29 11.41 20.56
C ALA A 210 -18.13 10.63 19.92
N PHE A 211 -16.91 11.17 19.96
CA PHE A 211 -15.73 10.49 19.44
C PHE A 211 -15.41 9.18 20.19
N LYS A 212 -15.52 9.18 21.54
CA LYS A 212 -15.36 7.95 22.34
C LYS A 212 -16.36 6.87 21.94
N GLN A 213 -17.60 7.25 21.65
CA GLN A 213 -18.62 6.32 21.13
C GLN A 213 -18.26 5.81 19.73
N ALA A 214 -17.74 6.68 18.86
CA ALA A 214 -17.27 6.28 17.53
C ALA A 214 -16.11 5.26 17.59
N VAL A 215 -15.15 5.46 18.50
CA VAL A 215 -14.05 4.51 18.75
C VAL A 215 -14.55 3.21 19.36
N ALA A 216 -15.53 3.26 20.27
CA ALA A 216 -16.11 2.06 20.88
C ALA A 216 -16.85 1.15 19.87
N ARG A 217 -17.29 1.71 18.73
CA ARG A 217 -17.83 0.96 17.59
C ARG A 217 -16.73 0.23 16.78
N GLY A 218 -15.46 0.44 17.13
CA GLY A 218 -14.30 -0.20 16.49
C GLY A 218 -13.87 0.48 15.19
N ILE A 219 -12.77 -0.01 14.63
CA ILE A 219 -12.15 0.56 13.41
C ILE A 219 -12.69 -0.06 12.12
N TYR A 220 -13.43 -1.16 12.20
CA TYR A 220 -13.98 -1.85 11.03
C TYR A 220 -15.24 -1.13 10.50
N PRO A 221 -15.51 -1.23 9.19
CA PRO A 221 -16.77 -0.73 8.65
C PRO A 221 -17.95 -1.54 9.21
N GLU A 222 -19.06 -0.86 9.49
CA GLU A 222 -20.33 -1.52 9.78
C GLU A 222 -21.12 -1.78 8.49
N THR A 223 -22.13 -2.65 8.55
CA THR A 223 -22.98 -2.94 7.38
C THR A 223 -23.58 -1.67 6.80
N GLY A 224 -23.29 -1.38 5.53
CA GLY A 224 -23.79 -0.19 4.83
C GLY A 224 -22.92 1.06 5.01
N GLU A 225 -21.79 0.97 5.71
CA GLU A 225 -20.75 2.00 5.68
C GLU A 225 -19.76 1.74 4.55
N GLU A 226 -19.49 2.78 3.77
CA GLU A 226 -18.26 2.94 3.00
C GLU A 226 -17.16 3.49 3.95
#